data_AF-A0A090KRP9-F1
#
_entry.id   AF-A0A090KRP9-F1
#
_cell.length_a   1.000
_cell.length_b   1.000
_cell.length_c   1.000
_cell.angle_alpha   90.00
_cell.angle_beta   90.00
_cell.angle_gamma   90.00
#
_symmetry.space_group_name_H-M   'P 1'
#
loop_
_entity.id
_entity.type
_entity.pdbx_description
1 polymer ?
#
loop_
_entity_poly.entity_id
_entity_poly.type
_entity_poly.pdbx_seq_one_letter_code
_entity_poly.pdbx_strand_id
1 'polypeptide(L)'
;MAYLWLCKTPVTSIISQCRHSSATICAFLGYFRQLVADALETEECVIGSVEKTEERRVSAVPVEKRDSETLLDVIKKHVKLGSIIHTDFWRGYERIEKKLGFKHCTVNHSVSFKDPDTGIHTNTIERT
;
A
#
# COMPACT_ATOMS: atom_id res chain seq x y z
N MET A 1 -12.62 -2.05 -30.73
CA MET A 1 -12.39 -0.83 -29.91
C MET A 1 -11.09 -0.91 -29.10
N ALA A 2 -10.93 -1.88 -28.18
CA ALA A 2 -9.72 -2.00 -27.35
C ALA A 2 -8.41 -2.17 -28.15
N TYR A 3 -8.39 -3.07 -29.14
CA TYR A 3 -7.22 -3.26 -30.02
C TYR A 3 -6.77 -1.96 -30.73
N LEU A 4 -7.72 -1.20 -31.27
CA LEU A 4 -7.41 0.07 -31.95
C LEU A 4 -6.83 1.12 -31.00
N TRP A 5 -7.33 1.16 -29.76
CA TRP A 5 -6.82 2.03 -28.70
C TRP A 5 -5.39 1.64 -28.29
N LEU A 6 -5.12 0.33 -28.15
CA LEU A 6 -3.76 -0.19 -27.89
C LEU A 6 -2.80 0.17 -29.04
N CYS A 7 -3.27 0.17 -30.29
CA CYS A 7 -2.52 0.62 -31.46
C CYS A 7 -2.39 2.15 -31.59
N LYS A 8 -2.79 2.93 -30.56
CA LYS A 8 -2.76 4.40 -30.56
C LYS A 8 -3.56 5.05 -31.71
N THR A 9 -4.61 4.37 -32.18
CA THR A 9 -5.50 4.92 -33.20
C THR A 9 -6.26 6.13 -32.64
N PRO A 10 -6.37 7.26 -33.36
CA PRO A 10 -7.14 8.42 -32.90
C PRO A 10 -8.60 8.05 -32.61
N VAL A 11 -9.18 8.62 -31.55
CA VAL A 11 -10.57 8.34 -31.14
C VAL A 11 -11.57 8.64 -32.26
N THR A 12 -11.33 9.69 -33.05
CA THR A 12 -12.12 10.04 -34.24
C THR A 12 -12.13 8.92 -35.28
N SER A 13 -10.98 8.29 -35.53
CA SER A 13 -10.85 7.14 -36.42
C SER A 13 -11.50 5.88 -35.84
N ILE A 14 -11.44 5.68 -34.52
CA ILE A 14 -12.13 4.57 -33.83
C ILE A 14 -13.66 4.72 -33.97
N ILE A 15 -14.18 5.94 -33.83
CA ILE A 15 -15.60 6.28 -34.03
C ILE A 15 -16.05 5.92 -35.44
N SER A 16 -15.30 6.34 -36.45
CA SER A 16 -15.62 6.03 -37.84
C SER A 16 -15.61 4.54 -38.15
N GLN A 17 -14.71 3.75 -37.54
CA GLN A 17 -14.53 2.34 -37.84
C GLN A 17 -15.53 1.44 -37.11
N CYS A 18 -15.87 1.77 -35.86
CA CYS A 18 -16.69 0.91 -35.02
C CYS A 18 -18.20 1.13 -35.19
N ARG A 19 -18.62 2.17 -35.93
CA ARG A 19 -20.04 2.51 -36.19
C ARG A 19 -20.92 2.57 -34.93
N HIS A 20 -20.32 2.94 -33.80
CA HIS A 20 -21.01 3.18 -32.55
C HIS A 20 -21.03 4.67 -32.24
N SER A 21 -21.94 5.09 -31.36
CA SER A 21 -21.99 6.48 -30.92
C SER A 21 -20.68 6.90 -30.27
N SER A 22 -20.34 8.19 -30.38
CA SER A 22 -19.18 8.77 -29.69
C SER A 22 -19.27 8.54 -28.18
N ALA A 23 -20.46 8.61 -27.59
CA ALA A 23 -20.71 8.35 -26.17
C ALA A 23 -20.36 6.91 -25.78
N THR A 24 -20.84 5.92 -26.55
CA THR A 24 -20.52 4.50 -26.32
C THR A 24 -19.02 4.24 -26.40
N ILE A 25 -18.34 4.87 -27.36
CA ILE A 25 -16.90 4.71 -27.56
C ILE A 25 -16.11 5.37 -26.43
N CYS A 26 -16.47 6.60 -26.02
CA CYS A 26 -15.81 7.26 -24.91
C CYS A 26 -16.00 6.49 -23.60
N ALA A 27 -17.21 5.99 -23.33
CA ALA A 27 -17.49 5.18 -22.15
C ALA A 27 -16.67 3.87 -22.15
N PHE A 28 -16.63 3.17 -23.28
CA PHE A 28 -15.85 1.93 -23.42
C PHE A 28 -14.35 2.19 -23.25
N LEU A 29 -13.80 3.23 -23.88
CA LEU A 29 -12.37 3.55 -23.77
C LEU A 29 -11.99 4.03 -22.37
N GLY A 30 -12.88 4.78 -21.70
CA GLY A 30 -12.71 5.16 -20.30
C GLY A 30 -12.68 3.95 -19.38
N TYR A 31 -13.65 3.04 -19.53
CA TYR A 31 -13.70 1.79 -18.77
C TYR A 31 -12.47 0.90 -19.05
N PHE A 32 -12.09 0.74 -20.33
CA PHE A 32 -10.92 -0.05 -20.70
C PHE A 32 -9.62 0.54 -20.16
N ARG A 33 -9.47 1.87 -20.16
CA ARG A 33 -8.32 2.54 -19.52
C ARG A 33 -8.26 2.25 -18.03
N GLN A 34 -9.40 2.32 -17.34
CA GLN A 34 -9.47 2.00 -15.91
C GLN A 34 -9.09 0.53 -15.66
N LEU A 35 -9.67 -0.39 -16.43
CA LEU A 35 -9.37 -1.82 -16.32
C LEU A 35 -7.90 -2.15 -16.56
N VAL A 36 -7.26 -1.46 -17.52
CA VAL A 36 -5.80 -1.58 -17.76
C VAL A 36 -5.00 -0.97 -16.62
N ALA A 37 -5.43 0.18 -16.07
CA ALA A 37 -4.78 0.77 -14.89
C ALA A 37 -4.87 -0.17 -13.69
N ASP A 38 -6.06 -0.70 -13.38
CA ASP A 38 -6.28 -1.65 -12.27
C ASP A 38 -5.44 -2.94 -12.45
N ALA A 39 -5.31 -3.44 -13.69
CA ALA A 39 -4.50 -4.62 -13.99
C ALA A 39 -2.98 -4.36 -13.92
N LEU A 40 -2.54 -3.11 -14.10
CA LEU A 40 -1.14 -2.69 -14.01
C LEU A 40 -0.77 -2.20 -12.61
N GLU A 41 -1.74 -1.78 -11.81
CA GLU A 41 -1.63 -1.50 -10.36
C GLU A 41 -1.54 -2.79 -9.54
N THR A 42 -0.79 -3.80 -10.03
CA THR A 42 -0.14 -4.78 -9.17
C THR A 42 1.01 -4.07 -8.45
N GLU A 43 0.71 -3.10 -7.59
CA GLU A 43 1.70 -2.63 -6.63
C GLU A 43 1.93 -3.80 -5.67
N GLU A 44 3.07 -4.49 -5.83
CA GLU A 44 3.57 -5.41 -4.82
C GLU A 44 3.78 -4.61 -3.54
N CYS A 45 2.79 -4.62 -2.66
CA CYS A 45 2.93 -4.02 -1.36
C CYS A 45 3.80 -4.94 -0.52
N VAL A 46 4.76 -4.37 0.20
CA VAL A 46 5.62 -5.13 1.09
C VAL A 46 5.50 -4.55 2.49
N ILE A 47 5.22 -5.42 3.47
CA ILE A 47 5.30 -5.06 4.87
C ILE A 47 6.70 -5.41 5.35
N GLY A 48 7.50 -4.37 5.60
CA GLY A 48 8.85 -4.48 6.15
C GLY A 48 8.87 -4.29 7.67
N SER A 49 9.69 -5.06 8.38
CA SER A 49 9.98 -4.81 9.80
C SER A 49 11.44 -5.10 10.13
N VAL A 50 11.97 -4.41 11.14
CA VAL A 50 13.32 -4.60 11.66
C VAL A 50 13.29 -4.71 13.17
N GLU A 51 14.01 -5.69 13.69
CA GLU A 51 14.20 -5.87 15.11
C GLU A 51 15.22 -4.84 15.64
N LYS A 52 14.87 -4.12 16.71
CA LYS A 52 15.76 -3.15 17.37
C LYS A 52 16.58 -3.79 18.51
N THR A 53 17.09 -4.98 18.27
CA THR A 53 18.03 -5.68 19.18
C THR A 53 19.42 -5.72 18.54
N GLU A 54 20.40 -6.36 19.19
CA GLU A 54 21.74 -6.52 18.62
C GLU A 54 21.73 -7.41 17.37
N GLU A 55 20.79 -8.35 17.28
CA GLU A 55 20.66 -9.30 16.17
C GLU A 55 20.12 -8.65 14.88
N ARG A 56 19.43 -7.50 14.98
CA ARG A 56 18.93 -6.68 13.85
C ARG A 56 18.27 -7.48 12.72
N ARG A 57 17.43 -8.47 13.07
CA ARG A 57 16.73 -9.28 12.06
C ARG A 57 15.76 -8.41 11.26
N VAL A 58 15.72 -8.65 9.95
CA VAL A 58 14.85 -7.94 9.00
C VAL A 58 13.86 -8.93 8.41
N SER A 59 12.60 -8.52 8.29
CA SER A 59 11.59 -9.25 7.52
C SER A 59 10.95 -8.34 6.48
N ALA A 60 10.65 -8.90 5.32
CA ALA A 60 9.95 -8.24 4.23
C ALA A 60 8.95 -9.24 3.67
N VAL A 61 7.66 -8.95 3.82
CA VAL A 61 6.57 -9.86 3.43
C VAL A 61 5.77 -9.21 2.31
N PRO A 62 5.76 -9.78 1.09
CA PRO A 62 4.88 -9.29 0.03
C PRO A 62 3.44 -9.57 0.41
N VAL A 63 2.57 -8.60 0.16
CA VAL A 63 1.13 -8.66 0.44
C VAL A 63 0.35 -8.13 -0.75
N GLU A 64 -0.77 -8.77 -1.04
CA GLU A 64 -1.66 -8.36 -2.15
C GLU A 64 -2.40 -7.06 -1.83
N LYS A 65 -2.62 -6.74 -0.55
CA LYS A 65 -3.39 -5.58 -0.09
C LYS A 65 -2.74 -4.89 1.10
N ARG A 66 -2.69 -3.56 1.04
CA ARG A 66 -2.26 -2.70 2.16
C ARG A 66 -3.46 -2.31 3.03
N ASP A 67 -3.98 -3.26 3.81
CA ASP A 67 -5.05 -3.01 4.76
C ASP A 67 -4.70 -3.45 6.20
N SER A 68 -5.55 -3.03 7.14
CA SER A 68 -5.34 -3.30 8.57
C SER A 68 -5.41 -4.80 8.90
N GLU A 69 -6.23 -5.58 8.18
CA GLU A 69 -6.40 -7.02 8.47
C GLU A 69 -5.16 -7.80 8.05
N THR A 70 -4.70 -7.57 6.82
CA THR A 70 -3.48 -8.16 6.25
C THR A 70 -2.26 -7.83 7.12
N LEU A 71 -2.16 -6.58 7.58
CA LEU A 71 -1.11 -6.16 8.50
C LEU A 71 -1.14 -6.92 9.83
N LEU A 72 -2.31 -7.06 10.47
CA LEU A 72 -2.43 -7.75 11.75
C LEU A 72 -2.01 -9.23 11.63
N ASP A 73 -2.35 -9.87 10.52
CA ASP A 73 -1.95 -11.24 10.24
C ASP A 73 -0.43 -11.36 10.05
N VAL A 74 0.19 -10.41 9.33
CA VAL A 74 1.66 -10.37 9.19
C VAL A 74 2.34 -10.18 10.54
N ILE A 75 1.86 -9.26 11.38
CA ILE A 75 2.42 -9.04 12.73
C ILE A 75 2.29 -10.29 13.57
N LYS A 76 1.11 -10.91 13.62
CA LYS A 76 0.85 -12.11 14.42
C LYS A 76 1.77 -13.27 14.05
N LYS A 77 2.14 -13.39 12.77
CA LYS A 77 3.01 -14.46 12.26
C LYS A 77 4.50 -14.21 12.46
N HIS A 78 4.94 -12.95 12.38
CA HIS A 78 6.38 -12.61 12.32
C HIS A 78 6.91 -11.90 13.57
N VAL A 79 6.05 -11.39 14.45
CA VAL A 79 6.45 -10.68 15.66
C VAL A 79 6.26 -11.57 16.88
N LYS A 80 7.32 -11.72 17.69
CA LYS A 80 7.29 -12.51 18.92
C LYS A 80 6.41 -11.84 19.98
N LEU A 81 5.51 -12.59 20.60
CA LEU A 81 4.70 -12.13 21.73
C LEU A 81 5.57 -11.49 22.83
N GLY A 82 5.11 -10.37 23.38
CA GLY A 82 5.85 -9.57 24.37
C GLY A 82 6.78 -8.52 23.77
N SER A 83 6.93 -8.45 22.44
CA SER A 83 7.65 -7.36 21.77
C SER A 83 6.89 -6.03 21.86
N ILE A 84 7.62 -4.93 21.72
CA ILE A 84 7.06 -3.58 21.56
C ILE A 84 7.14 -3.21 20.07
N ILE A 85 6.01 -2.83 19.49
CA ILE A 85 5.93 -2.46 18.08
C ILE A 85 6.03 -0.94 17.96
N HIS A 86 6.90 -0.46 17.06
CA HIS A 86 7.05 0.94 16.73
C HIS A 86 6.67 1.16 15.27
N THR A 87 5.68 2.00 14.97
CA THR A 87 5.26 2.33 13.60
C THR A 87 5.10 3.84 13.42
N ASP A 88 4.89 4.28 12.18
CA ASP A 88 4.38 5.62 11.91
C ASP A 88 2.91 5.75 12.36
N PHE A 89 2.30 6.92 12.11
CA PHE A 89 0.92 7.24 12.48
C PHE A 89 -0.13 6.85 11.42
N TRP A 90 0.11 5.84 10.58
CA TRP A 90 -0.90 5.36 9.64
C TRP A 90 -2.09 4.72 10.36
N ARG A 91 -3.32 5.09 9.96
CA ARG A 91 -4.58 4.65 10.58
C ARG A 91 -4.75 3.13 10.62
N GLY A 92 -4.12 2.39 9.71
CA GLY A 92 -4.18 0.93 9.70
C GLY A 92 -3.60 0.27 10.97
N TYR A 93 -2.74 0.97 11.71
CA TYR A 93 -2.06 0.47 12.90
C TYR A 93 -2.91 0.54 14.19
N GLU A 94 -4.00 1.31 14.22
CA GLU A 94 -4.82 1.59 15.41
C GLU A 94 -5.32 0.33 16.14
N ARG A 95 -5.48 -0.78 15.41
CA ARG A 95 -6.03 -2.03 15.93
C ARG A 95 -4.99 -2.98 16.54
N ILE A 96 -3.69 -2.69 16.44
CA ILE A 96 -2.61 -3.58 16.90
C ILE A 96 -2.77 -3.91 18.39
N GLU A 97 -2.82 -2.88 19.24
CA GLU A 97 -2.94 -3.05 20.69
C GLU A 97 -4.20 -3.85 21.06
N LYS A 98 -5.35 -3.38 20.56
CA LYS A 98 -6.66 -3.95 20.93
C LYS A 98 -6.86 -5.39 20.44
N LYS A 99 -6.36 -5.76 19.25
CA LYS A 99 -6.59 -7.09 18.66
C LYS A 99 -5.49 -8.10 18.96
N LEU A 100 -4.24 -7.67 19.09
CA LEU A 100 -3.09 -8.57 19.23
C LEU A 100 -2.44 -8.53 20.62
N GLY A 101 -2.74 -7.51 21.44
CA GLY A 101 -2.21 -7.38 22.80
C GLY A 101 -0.73 -6.97 22.85
N PHE A 102 -0.15 -6.51 21.74
CA PHE A 102 1.19 -5.90 21.73
C PHE A 102 1.14 -4.50 22.31
N LYS A 103 2.19 -4.06 23.00
CA LYS A 103 2.40 -2.64 23.28
C LYS A 103 2.78 -1.94 21.98
N HIS A 104 2.07 -0.87 21.62
CA HIS A 104 2.25 -0.18 20.35
C HIS A 104 2.60 1.29 20.58
N CYS A 105 3.75 1.70 20.06
CA CYS A 105 4.17 3.09 20.05
C CYS A 105 4.12 3.62 18.62
N THR A 106 3.62 4.85 18.45
CA THR A 106 3.52 5.50 17.13
C THR A 106 4.38 6.75 17.08
N VAL A 107 4.89 7.08 15.90
CA VAL A 107 5.59 8.33 15.63
C VAL A 107 4.77 9.13 14.63
N ASN A 108 4.37 10.34 15.01
CA ASN A 108 3.70 11.26 14.12
C ASN A 108 4.71 12.17 13.41
N HIS A 109 5.13 11.78 12.21
CA HIS A 109 6.08 12.52 11.38
C HIS A 109 5.59 13.93 10.97
N SER A 110 4.29 14.24 11.10
CA SER A 110 3.81 15.61 10.87
C SER A 110 4.14 16.57 12.03
N VAL A 111 4.48 16.04 13.20
CA VAL A 111 4.80 16.82 14.41
C VAL A 111 6.30 16.77 14.69
N SER A 112 6.90 15.59 14.62
CA SER A 112 8.33 15.40 14.93
C SER A 112 8.86 14.10 14.33
N PHE A 113 10.04 14.14 13.71
CA PHE A 113 10.75 12.95 13.18
C PHE A 113 11.27 12.00 14.26
N LYS A 114 11.37 12.51 15.49
CA LYS A 114 11.69 11.76 16.70
C LYS A 114 10.78 12.32 17.77
N ASP A 115 10.03 11.45 18.43
CA ASP A 115 9.21 11.87 19.56
C ASP A 115 10.12 12.46 20.65
N PRO A 116 9.93 13.75 21.03
CA PRO A 116 10.85 14.44 21.92
C PRO A 116 10.79 13.94 23.37
N ASP A 117 9.67 13.37 23.79
CA ASP A 117 9.42 12.93 25.17
C ASP A 117 9.85 11.47 25.39
N THR A 118 9.66 10.62 24.38
CA THR A 118 9.94 9.18 24.44
C THR A 118 11.18 8.76 23.66
N GLY A 119 11.69 9.63 22.79
CA GLY A 119 12.84 9.37 21.94
C GLY A 119 12.59 8.38 20.79
N ILE A 120 11.34 7.97 20.57
CA ILE A 120 10.96 6.94 19.61
C ILE A 120 11.08 7.48 18.17
N HIS A 121 11.62 6.66 17.27
CA HIS A 121 11.75 6.95 15.84
C HIS A 121 11.60 5.68 14.99
N THR A 122 11.16 5.80 13.73
CA THR A 122 11.12 4.70 12.73
C THR A 122 12.32 4.69 11.79
N ASN A 123 13.31 5.57 12.00
CA ASN A 123 14.48 5.78 11.13
C ASN A 123 15.38 4.55 10.91
N THR A 124 15.13 3.44 11.60
CA THR A 124 15.82 2.18 11.36
C THR A 124 15.38 1.54 10.03
N ILE A 125 14.16 1.83 9.56
CA ILE A 125 13.63 1.38 8.27
C ILE A 125 13.45 2.58 7.32
N GLU A 126 12.92 3.68 7.85
CA GLU A 126 12.53 4.85 7.04
C GLU A 126 13.64 5.90 7.07
N ARG A 127 14.46 5.93 6.02
CA ARG A 127 15.46 6.99 5.87
C ARG A 127 14.73 8.27 5.46
N THR A 128 14.80 9.31 6.30
CA THR A 128 14.32 10.67 5.95
C THR A 128 15.22 11.29 4.90
#